data_AF-T1CIR9-F1
#
_entry.id   AF-T1CIR9-F1
#
_cell.length_a   1.000
_cell.length_b   1.000
_cell.length_c   1.000
_cell.angle_alpha   90.00
_cell.angle_beta   90.00
_cell.angle_gamma   90.00
#
_symmetry.space_group_name_H-M   'P 1'
#
loop_
_entity.id
_entity.type
_entity.pdbx_description
1 polymer ?
#
loop_
_entity_poly.entity_id
_entity_poly.type
_entity_poly.pdbx_seq_one_letter_code
_entity_poly.pdbx_strand_id
1 'polypeptide(L)' 'SSPEGKNHLLVIANVLPESTVESMVDVPLEALGLPEGAAYRVRDLLTDEVYSWTGRRNYVRLDPAFRVAHVLRVEA' A
#
# COMPACT_ATOMS: atom_id res chain seq x y z
N SER A 1 -5.50 17.09 13.66
CA SER A 1 -4.32 17.53 12.90
C SER A 1 -3.11 16.81 13.47
N SER A 2 -2.59 15.79 12.77
CA SER A 2 -1.31 15.20 13.16
C SER A 2 -0.18 16.17 12.81
N PRO A 3 0.84 16.29 13.66
CA PRO A 3 1.91 17.28 13.54
C PRO A 3 2.79 16.93 12.34
N GLU A 4 2.69 17.71 11.24
CA GLU A 4 3.53 17.71 10.02
C GLU A 4 4.23 16.38 9.64
N GLY A 5 3.54 15.25 9.88
CA GLY A 5 4.00 13.93 9.51
C GLY A 5 3.83 13.82 8.01
N LYS A 6 4.93 13.54 7.30
CA LYS A 6 4.89 13.35 5.84
C LYS A 6 3.77 12.37 5.48
N ASN A 7 2.77 12.85 4.75
CA ASN A 7 1.66 12.04 4.29
C ASN A 7 2.10 11.24 3.07
N HIS A 8 2.68 10.07 3.31
CA HIS A 8 3.09 9.18 2.24
C HIS A 8 1.90 8.34 1.75
N LEU A 9 1.66 8.39 0.43
CA LEU A 9 0.66 7.57 -0.25
C LEU A 9 1.36 6.58 -1.18
N LEU A 10 0.93 5.32 -1.14
CA LEU A 10 1.24 4.29 -2.14
C LEU A 10 -0.02 4.01 -2.94
N VAL A 11 0.04 4.18 -4.26
CA VAL A 11 -1.08 3.90 -5.16
C VAL A 11 -0.72 2.69 -6.00
N ILE A 12 -1.58 1.67 -5.94
CA ILE A 12 -1.39 0.41 -6.68
C ILE A 12 -2.65 0.20 -7.48
N ALA A 13 -2.52 0.12 -8.81
CA ALA A 13 -3.67 -0.03 -9.70
C ALA A 13 -3.44 -1.20 -10.65
N ASN A 14 -4.49 -2.00 -10.83
CA ASN A 14 -4.56 -2.98 -11.88
C ASN A 14 -5.12 -2.30 -13.14
N VAL A 15 -4.34 -2.30 -14.21
CA VAL A 15 -4.72 -1.73 -15.51
C VAL A 15 -5.27 -2.78 -16.48
N LEU A 16 -5.37 -4.05 -16.06
CA LEU A 16 -6.00 -5.11 -16.83
C LEU A 16 -7.50 -5.16 -16.48
N PRO A 17 -8.39 -4.72 -17.38
CA PRO A 17 -9.80 -4.49 -17.05
C PRO A 17 -10.57 -5.78 -16.71
N GLU A 18 -10.15 -6.91 -17.28
CA GLU A 18 -10.90 -8.18 -17.19
C GLU A 18 -10.22 -9.22 -16.30
N SER A 19 -9.06 -8.93 -15.72
CA SER A 19 -8.22 -9.95 -15.08
C SER A 19 -7.85 -9.56 -13.67
N THR A 20 -8.06 -10.47 -12.72
CA THR A 20 -7.45 -10.36 -11.39
C THR A 20 -5.93 -10.44 -11.52
N VAL A 21 -5.23 -9.53 -10.84
CA VAL A 21 -3.76 -9.52 -10.78
C VAL A 21 -3.33 -9.64 -9.33
N GLU A 22 -2.33 -10.48 -9.07
CA GLU A 22 -1.67 -10.56 -7.78
C GLU A 22 -0.16 -10.57 -7.95
N SER A 23 0.54 -9.89 -7.04
CA SER A 23 2.00 -9.78 -7.08
C SER A 23 2.55 -9.36 -5.72
N MET A 24 3.87 -9.51 -5.56
CA MET A 24 4.61 -8.77 -4.55
C MET A 24 4.94 -7.38 -5.11
N VAL A 25 4.66 -6.32 -4.34
CA VAL A 25 5.11 -4.96 -4.64
C VAL A 25 6.35 -4.62 -3.83
N ASP A 26 7.31 -3.95 -4.45
CA ASP A 26 8.50 -3.42 -3.80
C ASP A 26 8.24 -1.98 -3.32
N VAL A 27 8.14 -1.80 -2.01
CA VAL A 27 7.91 -0.50 -1.37
C VAL A 27 9.26 0.22 -1.19
N PRO A 28 9.41 1.48 -1.62
CA PRO A 28 10.64 2.24 -1.46
C PRO A 28 10.81 2.76 -0.02
N LEU A 29 11.19 1.86 0.91
CA LEU A 29 11.26 2.14 2.35
C LEU A 29 12.12 3.36 2.70
N GLU A 30 13.25 3.55 2.01
CA GLU A 30 14.13 4.71 2.21
C GLU A 30 13.42 6.04 1.95
N ALA A 31 12.60 6.12 0.89
CA ALA A 31 11.82 7.31 0.57
C ALA A 31 10.72 7.60 1.61
N LEU A 32 10.29 6.56 2.34
CA LEU A 32 9.37 6.65 3.47
C LEU A 32 10.10 6.93 4.81
N GLY A 33 11.43 6.97 4.82
CA GLY A 33 12.23 7.10 6.04
C GLY A 33 12.19 5.86 6.94
N LEU A 34 11.87 4.68 6.38
CA LEU A 34 11.76 3.42 7.09
C LEU A 34 13.00 2.53 6.88
N PRO A 35 13.45 1.79 7.91
CA PRO A 35 14.51 0.79 7.75
C PRO A 35 14.02 -0.45 6.98
N GLU A 36 14.95 -1.21 6.38
CA GLU A 36 14.67 -2.35 5.48
C GLU A 36 13.73 -3.42 6.05
N GLY A 37 13.75 -3.61 7.37
CA GLY A 37 12.92 -4.59 8.10
C GLY A 37 11.80 -3.99 8.92
N ALA A 38 11.45 -2.71 8.71
CA ALA A 38 10.41 -2.03 9.49
C ALA A 38 9.07 -2.75 9.39
N ALA A 39 8.37 -2.90 10.51
CA ALA A 39 6.93 -3.13 10.49
C ALA A 39 6.23 -1.77 10.44
N TYR A 40 5.24 -1.64 9.56
CA TYR A 40 4.46 -0.41 9.39
C TYR A 40 3.03 -0.76 9.01
N ARG A 41 2.10 0.17 9.27
CA ARG A 41 0.72 -0.01 8.88
C ARG A 41 0.43 0.77 7.62
N VAL A 42 -0.46 0.25 6.80
CA VAL A 42 -1.02 0.99 5.67
C VAL A 42 -2.53 0.93 5.74
N ARG A 43 -3.18 2.09 5.59
CA ARG A 43 -4.64 2.20 5.52
C ARG A 43 -5.04 2.43 4.07
N ASP A 44 -5.89 1.58 3.54
CA ASP A 44 -6.53 1.82 2.25
C ASP A 44 -7.64 2.86 2.40
N LEU A 45 -7.45 4.02 1.80
CA LEU A 45 -8.39 5.13 1.89
C LEU A 45 -9.67 4.89 1.08
N LEU A 46 -9.70 3.90 0.20
CA LEU A 46 -10.90 3.54 -0.56
C LEU A 46 -11.87 2.67 0.25
N THR A 47 -11.36 1.91 1.21
CA THR A 47 -12.12 0.85 1.91
C THR A 47 -12.02 0.94 3.44
N ASP A 48 -11.13 1.80 3.95
CA ASP A 48 -10.74 1.94 5.36
C ASP A 48 -10.08 0.69 5.98
N GLU A 49 -9.80 -0.34 5.17
CA GLU A 49 -9.05 -1.51 5.60
C GLU A 49 -7.62 -1.14 6.02
N VAL A 50 -7.09 -1.82 7.03
CA VAL A 50 -5.73 -1.59 7.52
C VAL A 50 -4.92 -2.89 7.45
N TYR A 51 -3.74 -2.79 6.85
CA TYR A 51 -2.81 -3.89 6.69
C TYR A 51 -1.56 -3.64 7.53
N SER A 52 -1.01 -4.71 8.08
CA SER A 52 0.31 -4.71 8.72
C SER A 52 1.32 -5.25 7.73
N TRP A 53 2.24 -4.40 7.28
CA TRP A 53 3.29 -4.73 6.32
C TRP A 53 4.65 -4.75 7.00
N THR A 54 5.55 -5.58 6.49
CA THR A 54 6.91 -5.70 7.02
C THR A 54 7.90 -5.68 5.89
N GLY A 55 8.84 -4.74 5.98
CA GLY A 55 9.89 -4.58 5.01
C GLY A 55 9.36 -4.25 3.61
N ARG A 56 10.21 -4.55 2.62
CA ARG A 56 10.08 -4.03 1.25
C ARG A 56 8.97 -4.71 0.45
N ARG A 57 8.85 -6.04 0.54
CA ARG A 57 8.01 -6.83 -0.35
C ARG A 57 6.70 -7.21 0.30
N ASN A 58 5.59 -6.71 -0.25
CA ASN A 58 4.25 -6.98 0.29
C ASN A 58 3.32 -7.52 -0.80
N TYR A 59 2.51 -8.51 -0.45
CA TYR A 59 1.57 -9.12 -1.38
C TYR A 59 0.34 -8.23 -1.57
N VAL A 60 -0.11 -8.11 -2.82
CA VAL A 60 -1.34 -7.44 -3.20
C VAL A 60 -2.12 -8.28 -4.20
N ARG A 61 -3.44 -8.19 -4.14
CA ARG A 61 -4.37 -8.80 -5.10
C ARG A 61 -5.46 -7.81 -5.44
N LEU A 62 -5.66 -7.58 -6.74
CA LEU A 62 -6.64 -6.63 -7.28
C LEU A 62 -7.55 -7.35 -8.26
N ASP A 63 -8.82 -7.42 -7.91
CA ASP A 63 -9.88 -8.05 -8.70
C ASP A 63 -10.76 -6.95 -9.31
N PRO A 64 -10.82 -6.79 -10.65
CA PRO A 64 -11.61 -5.74 -11.27
C PRO A 64 -13.09 -5.72 -10.90
N ALA A 65 -13.68 -6.85 -10.50
CA ALA A 65 -15.08 -6.93 -10.07
C ALA A 65 -15.33 -6.31 -8.68
N PHE A 66 -14.29 -6.18 -7.85
CA PHE A 66 -14.42 -5.71 -6.46
C PHE A 66 -13.53 -4.52 -6.14
N ARG A 67 -12.29 -4.53 -6.65
CA ARG A 67 -11.22 -3.59 -6.33
C ARG A 67 -10.16 -3.55 -7.43
N VAL A 68 -10.20 -2.48 -8.22
CA VAL A 68 -9.21 -2.20 -9.28
C VAL A 68 -7.93 -1.54 -8.75
N ALA A 69 -7.97 -0.95 -7.55
CA ALA A 69 -6.83 -0.23 -6.99
C ALA A 69 -6.85 -0.19 -5.46
N HIS A 70 -5.69 0.11 -4.90
CA HIS A 70 -5.50 0.56 -3.53
C HIS A 70 -4.96 1.99 -3.51
N VAL A 71 -5.45 2.81 -2.57
CA VAL A 71 -4.84 4.10 -2.22
C VAL A 71 -4.42 4.03 -0.77
N LEU A 72 -3.18 3.62 -0.54
CA LEU A 72 -2.66 3.28 0.79
C LEU A 72 -1.97 4.49 1.42
N ARG A 73 -2.46 4.95 2.57
CA ARG A 73 -1.72 5.87 3.43
C ARG A 73 -0.81 5.08 4.35
N VAL A 74 0.47 5.43 4.38
CA VAL A 74 1.43 4.87 5.34
C VAL A 74 1.20 5.50 6.71
N GLU A 75 1.02 4.64 7.71
CA GLU A 75 0.90 4.97 9.13
C GLU A 75 2.17 4.42 9.81
N ALA A 76 3.21 5.26 9.85
CA ALA A 76 4.48 4.99 10.51
C ALA A 76 4.49 5.54 11.94
#